data_AF-A0A7V3A1M2-F1
#
_entry.id   AF-A0A7V3A1M2-F1
#
_cell.length_a   1.000
_cell.length_b   1.000
_cell.length_c   1.000
_cell.angle_alpha   90.00
_cell.angle_beta   90.00
_cell.angle_gamma   90.00
#
_symmetry.space_group_name_H-M   'P 1'
#
loop_
_entity.id
_entity.type
_entity.pdbx_description
1 polymer ?
#
loop_
_entity_poly.entity_id
_entity_poly.type
_entity_poly.pdbx_seq_one_letter_code
_entity_poly.pdbx_strand_id
1 'polypeptide(L)' 'AEVLGWLAQGKTNAEIGTILGARPRTVGKHVERILAKLGVETRTAAAVRALERLPV' A
#
# COMPACT_ATOMS: atom_id res chain seq x y z
N ALA A 1 0.61 4.27 7.72
CA ALA A 1 0.01 2.95 7.50
C ALA A 1 1.08 2.07 6.88
N GLU A 2 1.47 0.99 7.56
CA GLU A 2 2.64 0.16 7.20
C GLU A 2 2.53 -0.45 5.80
N VAL A 3 1.33 -0.87 5.39
CA VAL A 3 1.03 -1.38 4.04
C VAL A 3 1.43 -0.40 2.95
N LEU A 4 1.15 0.90 3.12
CA LEU A 4 1.40 1.92 2.09
C LEU A 4 2.91 2.12 1.82
N GLY A 5 3.75 2.01 2.86
CA GLY A 5 5.20 2.13 2.71
C GLY A 5 5.79 0.99 1.88
N TRP A 6 5.39 -0.25 2.16
CA TRP A 6 5.80 -1.40 1.35
C TRP A 6 5.26 -1.36 -0.08
N LEU A 7 4.05 -0.83 -0.24
CA LEU A 7 3.43 -0.62 -1.55
C LEU A 7 4.22 0.41 -2.37
N ALA A 8 4.70 1.49 -1.73
CA ALA A 8 5.58 2.48 -2.33
C ALA A 8 6.94 1.91 -2.74
N GLN A 9 7.46 0.92 -2.00
CA GLN A 9 8.66 0.15 -2.36
C GLN A 9 8.41 -0.91 -3.45
N GLY A 10 7.21 -0.98 -4.02
CA GLY A 10 6.89 -1.89 -5.13
C GLY A 10 6.51 -3.32 -4.70
N LYS A 11 6.38 -3.59 -3.39
CA LYS A 11 6.01 -4.92 -2.89
C LYS A 11 4.60 -5.33 -3.31
N THR A 12 4.42 -6.62 -3.57
CA THR A 12 3.12 -7.23 -3.85
C THR A 12 2.32 -7.49 -2.57
N ASN A 13 1.01 -7.66 -2.67
CA ASN A 13 0.16 -7.98 -1.50
C ASN A 13 0.60 -9.27 -0.78
N ALA A 14 1.20 -10.21 -1.51
CA ALA A 14 1.73 -11.45 -0.95
C ALA A 14 3.01 -11.22 -0.14
N GLU A 15 3.96 -10.45 -0.68
CA GLU A 15 5.17 -10.06 0.05
C GLU A 15 4.83 -9.21 1.28
N ILE A 16 3.95 -8.21 1.12
CA ILE A 16 3.48 -7.37 2.22
C ILE A 16 2.80 -8.23 3.29
N GLY A 17 1.99 -9.20 2.87
CA GLY A 17 1.36 -10.14 3.79
C GLY A 17 2.39 -10.97 4.56
N THR A 18 3.44 -11.42 3.88
CA THR A 18 4.54 -12.16 4.52
C THR A 18 5.29 -11.27 5.53
N ILE A 19 5.59 -10.03 5.17
CA ILE A 19 6.31 -9.07 6.00
C ILE A 19 5.50 -8.68 7.25
N LEU A 20 4.19 -8.43 7.08
CA LEU A 20 3.32 -7.96 8.15
C LEU A 20 2.61 -9.10 8.91
N GLY A 21 2.90 -10.37 8.59
CA GLY A 21 2.18 -11.52 9.17
C GLY A 21 0.67 -11.55 8.83
N ALA A 22 0.28 -10.93 7.72
CA ALA A 22 -1.11 -10.80 7.29
C ALA A 22 -1.41 -11.66 6.06
N ARG A 23 -2.65 -12.10 5.89
CA ARG A 23 -3.06 -12.78 4.66
C ARG A 23 -3.08 -11.80 3.48
N PRO A 24 -2.69 -12.22 2.26
CA PRO A 24 -2.70 -11.34 1.08
C PRO A 24 -4.06 -10.68 0.81
N ARG A 25 -5.16 -11.38 1.11
CA ARG A 25 -6.53 -10.84 1.03
C ARG A 25 -6.78 -9.68 2.00
N THR A 26 -6.20 -9.75 3.21
CA THR A 26 -6.30 -8.67 4.20
C THR A 26 -5.53 -7.45 3.71
N VAL A 27 -4.32 -7.66 3.18
CA VAL A 27 -3.53 -6.60 2.55
C VAL A 27 -4.31 -5.94 1.40
N GLY A 28 -4.93 -6.73 0.52
CA GLY A 28 -5.79 -6.21 -0.55
C GLY A 28 -6.87 -5.25 -0.04
N LYS A 29 -7.59 -5.61 1.02
CA LYS A 29 -8.58 -4.73 1.66
C LYS A 29 -7.97 -3.45 2.24
N HIS A 30 -6.74 -3.52 2.75
CA HIS A 30 -6.03 -2.31 3.20
C HIS A 30 -5.65 -1.42 2.02
N VAL A 31 -5.19 -2.00 0.90
CA VAL A 31 -4.89 -1.27 -0.33
C VAL A 31 -6.15 -0.56 -0.84
N GLU A 32 -7.28 -1.24 -0.98
CA GLU A 32 -8.55 -0.62 -1.40
C GLU A 32 -8.94 0.57 -0.53
N ARG A 33 -8.81 0.45 0.80
CA ARG A 33 -9.05 1.56 1.73
C ARG A 33 -8.07 2.71 1.56
N ILE A 34 -6.80 2.41 1.29
CA ILE A 34 -5.78 3.42 1.03
C ILE A 34 -6.07 4.15 -0.28
N LEU A 35 -6.41 3.44 -1.35
CA LEU A 35 -6.82 3.99 -2.64
C LEU A 35 -7.99 4.96 -2.47
N ALA A 36 -9.06 4.52 -1.80
CA ALA A 36 -10.23 5.34 -1.50
C ALA A 36 -9.87 6.59 -0.65
N LYS A 37 -9.01 6.42 0.37
CA LYS A 37 -8.59 7.53 1.24
C LYS A 37 -7.70 8.55 0.52
N LEU A 38 -6.91 8.11 -0.45
CA LEU A 38 -6.04 8.96 -1.25
C LEU A 38 -6.73 9.53 -2.49
N GLY A 39 -7.95 9.07 -2.81
CA GLY A 39 -8.69 9.49 -4.00
C GLY A 39 -8.03 9.04 -5.30
N VAL A 40 -7.34 7.91 -5.30
CA VAL A 40 -6.62 7.36 -6.45
C VAL A 40 -7.11 5.95 -6.77
N GLU A 41 -7.13 5.60 -8.05
CA GLU A 41 -7.68 4.32 -8.51
C GLU A 41 -6.60 3.26 -8.75
N THR A 42 -5.33 3.67 -8.83
CA THR A 42 -4.23 2.77 -9.17
C THR A 42 -3.23 2.62 -8.02
N ARG A 43 -2.66 1.42 -7.90
CA ARG A 43 -1.58 1.14 -6.95
C ARG A 43 -0.38 2.06 -7.14
N THR A 44 -0.07 2.41 -8.39
CA THR A 44 1.05 3.27 -8.75
C THR A 44 0.78 4.70 -8.31
N ALA A 45 -0.42 5.21 -8.53
CA ALA A 45 -0.80 6.53 -8.04
C ALA A 45 -0.74 6.60 -6.50
N ALA A 46 -1.19 5.55 -5.80
CA ALA A 46 -1.04 5.50 -4.33
C ALA A 46 0.41 5.44 -3.86
N ALA A 47 1.29 4.71 -4.57
CA ALA A 47 2.72 4.68 -4.29
C ALA A 47 3.35 6.08 -4.46
N VAL A 48 3.03 6.79 -5.55
CA VAL A 48 3.52 8.17 -5.79
C VAL A 48 3.02 9.10 -4.69
N ARG A 49 1.71 9.07 -4.36
CA ARG A 49 1.14 9.86 -3.27
C ARG A 49 1.74 9.55 -1.91
N ALA A 50 2.19 8.32 -1.68
CA ALA A 50 2.87 7.94 -0.45
C ALA A 50 4.29 8.53 -0.39
N LEU A 51 5.01 8.50 -1.51
CA LEU A 51 6.33 9.11 -1.62
C LEU A 51 6.27 10.64 -1.44
N GLU A 52 5.23 11.31 -1.93
CA GLU A 52 4.99 12.75 -1.68
C GLU A 52 4.77 13.08 -0.19
N ARG A 53 4.34 12.11 0.62
CA ARG A 53 3.92 12.31 2.01
C ARG A 53 4.91 11.79 3.05
N LEU A 54 5.88 10.99 2.63
CA LEU A 54 6.99 10.53 3.47
C LEU A 54 8.10 11.57 3.37
N PRO A 55 8.43 12.32 4.44
CA PRO A 55 9.63 13.13 4.44
C PRO A 55 10.84 12.19 4.29
N VAL A 56 11.73 12.53 3.35
CA VAL A 56 13.02 11.87 3.15
C VAL A 56 13.92 12.02 4.38
#